data_AF-A0AA39WDA7-F1
#
_entry.id   AF-A0AA39WDA7-F1
#
_cell.length_a   1.000
_cell.length_b   1.000
_cell.length_c   1.000
_cell.angle_alpha   90.00
_cell.angle_beta   90.00
_cell.angle_gamma   90.00
#
_symmetry.space_group_name_H-M   'P 1'
#
loop_
_entity.id
_entity.type
_entity.pdbx_description
1 polymer ?
#
loop_
_entity_poly.entity_id
_entity_poly.type
_entity_poly.pdbx_seq_one_letter_code
_entity_poly.pdbx_strand_id
1 'polypeptide(L)'
;MSQSNDRCSANPAWAATPAAYIAADTDNQLGSWWASQSGDVPFARALGQSFGDQRTFFECGINREPSCTISGCDVFARSDSPVWSYQALMSVMNLNMYFNAIFDGVVAGQLGYTNSIPQIAKTFFPPQDETFPFGDAAPWIIAILTILFALPLLAGETAALIGVGAGALLIGSTTTVNDQLEPLPATNILSVVEMQNYASQYGESTRHTLSEWANTTFQGQKDGSDKTILNYIAGGAFVDSKVIPTSKEIESFYKAQMASRTINAKWSTSRVFIMFTSTLDEDNISGPNQTKYYSREDSGVYYLYQMHEGNRMTSQLGKPEGLDDLNGTQFGISGQDVTKSSARAFRAGGFNYTQETQMKELEAAMASNNTLDPFAEGAGWSGTWTIPVCDTGKYDWNVQYDDSTLRYGRLPCCCGENCKDTKAFVEVANIVGSQTFLRGCYEQLKPLAGIDFEKIDYGYKWEMTFQVAWLGWSDGIRAGVVIGMIVGGTVVFGLLLCCCCAILG
;
A
#
# COMPACT_ATOMS: atom_id res chain seq x y z
N MET A 1 -1.24 -34.27 -48.73
CA MET A 1 -0.73 -34.48 -47.36
C MET A 1 0.76 -34.21 -47.39
N SER A 2 1.15 -32.94 -47.23
CA SER A 2 2.55 -32.52 -47.17
C SER A 2 2.98 -32.61 -45.71
N GLN A 3 4.07 -33.32 -45.45
CA GLN A 3 4.77 -33.30 -44.17
C GLN A 3 5.18 -31.84 -43.90
N SER A 4 4.50 -31.16 -42.97
CA SER A 4 5.05 -29.94 -42.38
C SER A 4 6.23 -30.38 -41.53
N ASN A 5 7.43 -30.32 -42.10
CA ASN A 5 8.64 -30.42 -41.30
C ASN A 5 8.60 -29.30 -40.26
N ASP A 6 8.40 -29.71 -39.01
CA ASP A 6 8.54 -29.01 -37.74
C ASP A 6 9.99 -28.48 -37.56
N ARG A 7 10.50 -27.70 -38.52
CA ARG A 7 11.89 -27.20 -38.52
C ARG A 7 12.16 -26.28 -37.34
N CYS A 8 11.15 -25.55 -36.88
CA CYS A 8 11.28 -24.71 -35.70
C CYS A 8 11.14 -25.50 -34.39
N SER A 9 10.07 -26.28 -34.23
CA SER A 9 9.75 -26.92 -32.93
C SER A 9 10.78 -27.99 -32.51
N ALA A 10 11.53 -28.56 -33.46
CA ALA A 10 12.64 -29.46 -33.19
C ALA A 10 13.99 -28.74 -32.90
N ASN A 11 14.10 -27.44 -33.17
CA ASN A 11 15.34 -26.69 -32.98
C ASN A 11 15.24 -25.74 -31.76
N PRO A 12 15.97 -26.02 -30.66
CA PRO A 12 15.87 -25.23 -29.43
C PRO A 12 16.28 -23.76 -29.60
N ALA A 13 17.04 -23.40 -30.65
CA ALA A 13 17.40 -22.02 -30.94
C ALA A 13 16.17 -21.13 -31.25
N TRP A 14 15.08 -21.73 -31.74
CA TRP A 14 13.83 -21.02 -32.03
C TRP A 14 12.82 -21.06 -30.88
N ALA A 15 13.15 -21.70 -29.76
CA ALA A 15 12.29 -21.66 -28.59
C ALA A 15 12.27 -20.23 -28.02
N ALA A 16 11.09 -19.66 -27.81
CA ALA A 16 10.92 -18.32 -27.22
C ALA A 16 11.27 -18.35 -25.73
N THR A 17 12.56 -18.38 -25.42
CA THR A 17 13.12 -18.55 -24.08
C THR A 17 14.33 -17.65 -23.89
N PRO A 18 14.61 -17.16 -22.66
CA PRO A 18 15.78 -16.31 -22.40
C PRO A 18 17.10 -16.98 -22.83
N ALA A 19 17.23 -18.29 -22.63
CA ALA A 19 18.42 -19.04 -23.03
C ALA A 19 18.66 -19.01 -24.55
N ALA A 20 17.61 -19.17 -25.36
CA ALA A 20 17.71 -19.09 -26.81
C ALA A 20 17.96 -17.65 -27.30
N TYR A 21 17.34 -16.66 -26.65
CA TYR A 21 17.57 -15.24 -26.90
C TYR A 21 19.06 -14.87 -26.70
N ILE A 22 19.65 -15.30 -25.58
CA ILE A 22 21.07 -15.08 -25.25
C ILE A 22 21.99 -15.84 -26.21
N ALA A 23 21.68 -17.11 -26.49
CA ALA A 23 22.48 -17.95 -27.39
C ALA A 23 22.53 -17.40 -28.83
N ALA A 24 21.49 -16.69 -29.25
CA ALA A 24 21.44 -16.02 -30.55
C ALA A 24 22.15 -14.64 -30.58
N ASP A 25 22.78 -14.23 -29.47
CA ASP A 25 23.46 -12.93 -29.34
C ASP A 25 22.51 -11.74 -29.63
N THR A 26 21.24 -11.90 -29.26
CA THR A 26 20.16 -11.03 -29.75
C THR A 26 20.37 -9.56 -29.38
N ASP A 27 20.87 -9.26 -28.18
CA ASP A 27 21.12 -7.89 -27.74
C ASP A 27 22.14 -7.16 -28.64
N ASN A 28 23.28 -7.79 -28.94
CA ASN A 28 24.31 -7.18 -29.78
C ASN A 28 23.87 -7.05 -31.23
N GLN A 29 23.18 -8.08 -31.76
CA GLN A 29 22.66 -8.05 -33.13
C GLN A 29 21.59 -6.98 -33.30
N LEU A 30 20.63 -6.91 -32.36
CA LEU A 30 19.55 -5.93 -32.38
C LEU A 30 20.06 -4.51 -32.18
N GLY A 31 21.01 -4.31 -31.25
CA GLY A 31 21.64 -3.01 -31.03
C GLY A 31 22.41 -2.53 -32.26
N SER A 32 23.19 -3.41 -32.89
CA SER A 32 23.93 -3.10 -34.13
C SER A 32 22.97 -2.79 -35.29
N TRP A 33 21.90 -3.57 -35.44
CA TRP A 33 20.87 -3.32 -36.44
C TRP A 33 20.19 -1.97 -36.21
N TRP A 34 19.79 -1.66 -34.98
CA TRP A 34 19.10 -0.41 -34.66
C TRP A 34 19.98 0.81 -34.89
N ALA A 35 21.26 0.75 -34.49
CA ALA A 35 22.23 1.80 -34.74
C ALA A 35 22.47 2.06 -36.24
N SER A 36 22.22 1.08 -37.10
CA SER A 36 22.32 1.22 -38.55
C SER A 36 21.07 1.79 -39.23
N GLN A 37 19.96 1.92 -38.49
CA GLN A 37 18.73 2.48 -39.04
C GLN A 37 18.83 4.00 -39.15
N SER A 38 18.50 4.54 -40.34
CA SER A 38 18.38 5.96 -40.59
C SER A 38 16.91 6.34 -40.79
N GLY A 39 16.31 7.09 -39.86
CA GLY A 39 15.02 7.75 -40.11
C GLY A 39 14.07 7.80 -38.91
N ASP A 40 12.97 8.52 -39.11
CA ASP A 40 11.89 8.77 -38.12
C ASP A 40 10.87 7.62 -38.00
N VAL A 41 11.24 6.40 -38.41
CA VAL A 41 10.33 5.25 -38.35
C VAL A 41 10.34 4.68 -36.92
N PRO A 42 9.17 4.48 -36.28
CA PRO A 42 9.11 3.86 -34.97
C PRO A 42 9.84 2.51 -34.92
N PHE A 43 10.61 2.27 -33.86
CA PHE A 43 11.42 1.06 -33.68
C PHE A 43 10.68 -0.23 -34.01
N ALA A 44 9.49 -0.45 -33.41
CA ALA A 44 8.73 -1.68 -33.62
C ALA A 44 8.43 -1.88 -35.12
N ARG A 45 7.95 -0.83 -35.79
CA ARG A 45 7.62 -0.85 -37.21
C ARG A 45 8.84 -1.12 -38.08
N ALA A 46 9.97 -0.47 -37.79
CA ALA A 46 11.22 -0.69 -38.52
C ALA A 46 11.72 -2.14 -38.37
N LEU A 47 11.60 -2.72 -37.17
CA LEU A 47 12.02 -4.10 -36.88
C LEU A 47 11.12 -5.11 -37.62
N GLY A 48 9.81 -4.93 -37.54
CA GLY A 48 8.85 -5.77 -38.25
C GLY A 48 8.95 -5.65 -39.77
N GLN A 49 9.27 -4.48 -40.30
CA GLN A 49 9.57 -4.28 -41.72
C GLN A 49 10.81 -5.04 -42.18
N SER A 50 11.85 -5.06 -41.34
CA SER A 50 13.15 -5.65 -41.68
C SER A 50 13.12 -7.18 -41.64
N PHE A 51 12.42 -7.76 -40.66
CA PHE A 51 12.50 -9.20 -40.38
C PHE A 51 11.17 -9.92 -40.24
N GLY A 52 10.07 -9.19 -40.05
CA GLY A 52 8.74 -9.76 -39.91
C GLY A 52 8.14 -10.24 -41.23
N ASP A 53 7.16 -11.12 -41.12
CA ASP A 53 6.33 -11.58 -42.24
C ASP A 53 5.24 -10.56 -42.60
N GLN A 54 4.81 -9.75 -41.63
CA GLN A 54 3.89 -8.61 -41.81
C GLN A 54 4.63 -7.30 -42.05
N ARG A 55 5.38 -7.22 -43.17
CA ARG A 55 6.27 -6.09 -43.53
C ARG A 55 5.61 -4.70 -43.58
N THR A 56 4.32 -4.54 -43.33
CA THR A 56 3.65 -3.23 -43.35
C THR A 56 2.80 -2.94 -42.11
N PHE A 57 2.58 -3.89 -41.21
CA PHE A 57 1.56 -3.76 -40.17
C PHE A 57 2.04 -4.02 -38.74
N PHE A 58 3.33 -4.29 -38.52
CA PHE A 58 3.84 -4.49 -37.16
C PHE A 58 3.94 -3.16 -36.39
N GLU A 59 2.91 -2.84 -35.63
CA GLU A 59 2.84 -1.61 -34.83
C GLU A 59 2.42 -1.93 -33.41
N CYS A 60 3.23 -1.47 -32.45
CA CYS A 60 3.05 -1.71 -31.02
C CYS A 60 2.81 -0.40 -30.29
N GLY A 61 2.13 -0.49 -29.15
CA GLY A 61 1.63 0.61 -28.34
C GLY A 61 0.32 0.23 -27.66
N ILE A 62 -0.16 1.12 -26.80
CA ILE A 62 -1.47 0.96 -26.16
C ILE A 62 -2.58 0.96 -27.22
N ASN A 63 -3.52 0.00 -27.13
CA ASN A 63 -4.60 -0.26 -28.10
C ASN A 63 -4.11 -0.63 -29.53
N ARG A 64 -2.90 -1.19 -29.66
CA ARG A 64 -2.31 -1.64 -30.94
C ARG A 64 -1.99 -3.14 -30.97
N GLU A 65 -2.57 -3.92 -30.07
CA GLU A 65 -2.36 -5.37 -29.97
C GLU A 65 -2.65 -6.11 -31.28
N PRO A 66 -3.73 -5.81 -32.04
CA PRO A 66 -3.98 -6.50 -33.30
C PRO A 66 -2.88 -6.30 -34.36
N SER A 67 -2.18 -5.17 -34.32
CA SER A 67 -1.07 -4.84 -35.22
C SER A 67 0.29 -5.28 -34.67
N CYS A 68 0.43 -5.52 -33.37
CA CYS A 68 1.67 -5.99 -32.75
C CYS A 68 1.66 -7.51 -32.61
N THR A 69 1.54 -8.23 -33.72
CA THR A 69 1.54 -9.70 -33.72
C THR A 69 2.58 -10.25 -34.69
N ILE A 70 3.22 -11.36 -34.32
CA ILE A 70 4.07 -12.11 -35.23
C ILE A 70 3.55 -13.52 -35.43
N SER A 71 3.74 -14.05 -36.63
CA SER A 71 3.50 -15.47 -36.88
C SER A 71 4.50 -16.34 -36.12
N GLY A 72 4.14 -17.60 -35.92
CA GLY A 72 5.04 -18.59 -35.34
C GLY A 72 6.39 -18.67 -36.08
N CYS A 73 7.41 -19.13 -35.36
CA CYS A 73 8.79 -19.25 -35.83
C CYS A 73 8.97 -19.99 -37.17
N ASP A 74 8.04 -20.85 -37.58
CA ASP A 74 8.09 -21.54 -38.87
C ASP A 74 8.18 -20.59 -40.06
N VAL A 75 7.54 -19.41 -39.98
CA VAL A 75 7.58 -18.43 -41.07
C VAL A 75 8.99 -17.87 -41.22
N PHE A 76 9.64 -17.53 -40.10
CA PHE A 76 11.01 -17.05 -40.03
C PHE A 76 12.02 -18.11 -40.45
N ALA A 77 11.83 -19.35 -40.01
CA ALA A 77 12.69 -20.48 -40.36
C ALA A 77 12.59 -20.86 -41.84
N ARG A 78 11.44 -20.60 -42.50
CA ARG A 78 11.27 -20.82 -43.95
C ARG A 78 11.83 -19.70 -44.80
N SER A 79 11.91 -18.48 -44.26
CA SER A 79 12.48 -17.32 -44.96
C SER A 79 14.00 -17.17 -44.74
N ASP A 80 14.65 -18.15 -44.13
CA ASP A 80 16.06 -18.11 -43.71
C ASP A 80 16.40 -16.83 -42.90
N SER A 81 15.43 -16.35 -42.10
CA SER A 81 15.64 -15.21 -41.22
C SER A 81 16.59 -15.59 -40.08
N PRO A 82 17.43 -14.66 -39.59
CA PRO A 82 18.27 -14.91 -38.42
C PRO A 82 17.41 -15.25 -37.19
N VAL A 83 17.86 -16.21 -36.37
CA VAL A 83 17.16 -16.60 -35.13
C VAL A 83 16.92 -15.41 -34.21
N TRP A 84 17.93 -14.53 -34.07
CA TRP A 84 17.85 -13.38 -33.18
C TRP A 84 16.69 -12.44 -33.51
N SER A 85 16.29 -12.32 -34.78
CA SER A 85 15.22 -11.39 -35.16
C SER A 85 13.84 -11.89 -34.72
N TYR A 86 13.62 -13.21 -34.75
CA TYR A 86 12.43 -13.82 -34.15
C TYR A 86 12.40 -13.64 -32.64
N GLN A 87 13.53 -13.87 -31.95
CA GLN A 87 13.62 -13.69 -30.50
C GLN A 87 13.37 -12.22 -30.11
N ALA A 88 13.91 -11.26 -30.85
CA ALA A 88 13.68 -9.83 -30.64
C ALA A 88 12.20 -9.45 -30.87
N LEU A 89 11.59 -9.89 -31.97
CA LEU A 89 10.19 -9.60 -32.27
C LEU A 89 9.23 -10.23 -31.25
N MET A 90 9.53 -11.44 -30.76
CA MET A 90 8.77 -12.06 -29.66
C MET A 90 8.84 -11.21 -28.40
N SER A 91 10.03 -10.77 -28.01
CA SER A 91 10.20 -9.88 -26.85
C SER A 91 9.45 -8.56 -27.00
N VAL A 92 9.44 -7.94 -28.19
CA VAL A 92 8.70 -6.70 -28.46
C VAL A 92 7.19 -6.93 -28.40
N MET A 93 6.69 -8.00 -29.02
CA MET A 93 5.27 -8.37 -28.98
C MET A 93 4.79 -8.60 -27.53
N ASN A 94 5.55 -9.37 -26.76
CA ASN A 94 5.20 -9.68 -25.38
C ASN A 94 5.34 -8.45 -24.46
N LEU A 95 6.34 -7.57 -24.66
CA LEU A 95 6.40 -6.28 -23.97
C LEU A 95 5.16 -5.42 -24.29
N ASN A 96 4.68 -5.45 -25.53
CA ASN A 96 3.44 -4.78 -25.92
C ASN A 96 2.22 -5.36 -25.22
N MET A 97 2.10 -6.69 -25.18
CA MET A 97 1.03 -7.37 -24.43
C MET A 97 1.09 -6.99 -22.95
N TYR A 98 2.29 -6.87 -22.39
CA TYR A 98 2.48 -6.49 -21.00
C TYR A 98 2.04 -5.05 -20.70
N PHE A 99 2.45 -4.08 -21.51
CA PHE A 99 1.98 -2.69 -21.39
C PHE A 99 0.46 -2.59 -21.49
N ASN A 100 -0.17 -3.32 -22.43
CA ASN A 100 -1.62 -3.32 -22.59
C ASN A 100 -2.33 -4.02 -21.42
N ALA A 101 -1.79 -5.13 -20.92
CA ALA A 101 -2.33 -5.80 -19.73
C ALA A 101 -2.33 -4.86 -18.51
N ILE A 102 -1.22 -4.14 -18.29
CA ILE A 102 -1.12 -3.11 -17.24
C ILE A 102 -2.12 -2.00 -17.49
N PHE A 103 -2.16 -1.43 -18.70
CA PHE A 103 -3.05 -0.32 -19.03
C PHE A 103 -4.52 -0.70 -18.80
N ASP A 104 -4.99 -1.80 -19.39
CA ASP A 104 -6.37 -2.27 -19.27
C ASP A 104 -6.72 -2.63 -17.83
N GLY A 105 -5.82 -3.31 -17.13
CA GLY A 105 -6.00 -3.68 -15.73
C GLY A 105 -6.10 -2.45 -14.82
N VAL A 106 -5.23 -1.44 -15.02
CA VAL A 106 -5.28 -0.17 -14.29
C VAL A 106 -6.56 0.60 -14.61
N VAL A 107 -6.98 0.66 -15.88
CA VAL A 107 -8.25 1.31 -16.28
C VAL A 107 -9.44 0.65 -15.57
N ALA A 108 -9.54 -0.68 -15.66
CA ALA A 108 -10.62 -1.43 -15.04
C ALA A 108 -10.58 -1.31 -13.50
N GLY A 109 -9.38 -1.41 -12.92
CA GLY A 109 -9.15 -1.31 -11.48
C GLY A 109 -9.51 0.07 -10.94
N GLN A 110 -9.16 1.13 -11.67
CA GLN A 110 -9.55 2.50 -11.36
C GLN A 110 -11.08 2.66 -11.39
N LEU A 111 -11.75 2.17 -12.44
CA LEU A 111 -13.21 2.20 -12.52
C LEU A 111 -13.85 1.44 -11.34
N GLY A 112 -13.33 0.26 -11.01
CA GLY A 112 -13.75 -0.54 -9.87
C GLY A 112 -13.54 0.18 -8.52
N TYR A 113 -12.43 0.90 -8.37
CA TYR A 113 -12.15 1.73 -7.21
C TYR A 113 -13.10 2.94 -7.13
N THR A 114 -13.28 3.70 -8.21
CA THR A 114 -14.19 4.85 -8.28
C THR A 114 -15.63 4.46 -7.94
N ASN A 115 -16.08 3.29 -8.42
CA ASN A 115 -17.40 2.72 -8.08
C ASN A 115 -17.51 2.32 -6.60
N SER A 116 -16.39 2.09 -5.92
CA SER A 116 -16.35 1.75 -4.50
C SER A 116 -16.31 2.97 -3.57
N ILE A 117 -15.98 4.15 -4.09
CA ILE A 117 -15.86 5.39 -3.29
C ILE A 117 -17.11 5.71 -2.48
N PRO A 118 -18.36 5.59 -2.98
CA PRO A 118 -19.54 5.87 -2.16
C PRO A 118 -19.63 4.98 -0.91
N GLN A 119 -19.25 3.71 -1.02
CA GLN A 119 -19.22 2.78 0.11
C GLN A 119 -18.05 3.09 1.05
N ILE A 120 -16.86 3.38 0.49
CA ILE A 120 -15.69 3.81 1.29
C ILE A 120 -16.06 5.05 2.10
N ALA A 121 -16.60 6.08 1.46
CA ALA A 121 -17.00 7.32 2.11
C ALA A 121 -18.04 7.07 3.19
N LYS A 122 -19.10 6.32 2.89
CA LYS A 122 -20.14 5.99 3.87
C LYS A 122 -19.61 5.25 5.10
N THR A 123 -18.62 4.38 4.91
CA THR A 123 -18.15 3.44 5.95
C THR A 123 -17.01 4.02 6.78
N PHE A 124 -16.07 4.71 6.16
CA PHE A 124 -14.83 5.17 6.80
C PHE A 124 -14.78 6.69 7.00
N PHE A 125 -15.66 7.45 6.34
CA PHE A 125 -15.68 8.91 6.36
C PHE A 125 -17.06 9.45 6.77
N PRO A 126 -17.46 9.27 8.05
CA PRO A 126 -18.75 9.76 8.50
C PRO A 126 -18.84 11.29 8.35
N PRO A 127 -20.05 11.87 8.17
CA PRO A 127 -20.26 13.27 7.77
C PRO A 127 -19.70 14.36 8.69
N GLN A 128 -19.14 13.99 9.85
CA GLN A 128 -18.58 14.90 10.85
C GLN A 128 -17.06 15.04 10.72
N ASP A 129 -16.41 14.26 9.84
CA ASP A 129 -14.98 14.25 9.61
C ASP A 129 -14.68 14.80 8.21
N GLU A 130 -14.57 16.12 8.12
CA GLU A 130 -14.69 16.83 6.84
C GLU A 130 -13.41 16.85 6.01
N THR A 131 -12.23 16.45 6.52
CA THR A 131 -10.98 16.63 5.76
C THR A 131 -10.32 15.33 5.35
N PHE A 132 -10.31 15.01 4.06
CA PHE A 132 -9.46 13.96 3.49
C PHE A 132 -8.31 14.55 2.64
N PRO A 133 -7.04 14.23 2.94
CA PRO A 133 -5.89 14.68 2.16
C PRO A 133 -5.65 13.75 0.95
N PHE A 134 -6.46 13.86 -0.09
CA PHE A 134 -6.23 13.12 -1.36
C PHE A 134 -5.02 13.67 -2.15
N GLY A 135 -4.49 14.83 -1.76
CA GLY A 135 -3.30 15.44 -2.36
C GLY A 135 -2.06 14.53 -2.38
N ASP A 136 -2.01 13.53 -1.51
CA ASP A 136 -0.88 12.59 -1.37
C ASP A 136 -1.07 11.26 -2.12
N ALA A 137 -2.03 11.18 -3.05
CA ALA A 137 -2.31 9.94 -3.78
C ALA A 137 -1.32 9.62 -4.92
N ALA A 138 -0.58 10.61 -5.43
CA ALA A 138 0.44 10.38 -6.47
C ALA A 138 1.52 9.36 -6.04
N PRO A 139 2.14 9.48 -4.84
CA PRO A 139 3.02 8.45 -4.30
C PRO A 139 2.41 7.04 -4.25
N TRP A 140 1.11 6.92 -4.03
CA TRP A 140 0.42 5.64 -3.98
C TRP A 140 0.37 4.97 -5.36
N ILE A 141 0.02 5.75 -6.39
CA ILE A 141 -0.05 5.28 -7.77
C ILE A 141 1.35 4.90 -8.25
N ILE A 142 2.37 5.72 -7.96
CA ILE A 142 3.77 5.41 -8.28
C ILE A 142 4.16 4.07 -7.65
N ALA A 143 3.88 3.87 -6.35
CA ALA A 143 4.13 2.62 -5.66
C ALA A 143 3.45 1.40 -6.31
N ILE A 144 2.17 1.54 -6.68
CA ILE A 144 1.39 0.46 -7.32
C ILE A 144 1.96 0.12 -8.68
N LEU A 145 2.20 1.12 -9.54
CA LEU A 145 2.77 0.91 -10.86
C LEU A 145 4.17 0.31 -10.79
N THR A 146 4.99 0.77 -9.85
CA THR A 146 6.34 0.23 -9.64
C THR A 146 6.30 -1.27 -9.31
N ILE A 147 5.37 -1.70 -8.44
CA ILE A 147 5.17 -3.13 -8.15
C ILE A 147 4.73 -3.88 -9.40
N LEU A 148 3.78 -3.32 -10.16
CA LEU A 148 3.34 -3.93 -11.41
C LEU A 148 4.52 -4.11 -12.36
N PHE A 149 5.30 -3.08 -12.66
CA PHE A 149 6.45 -3.18 -13.56
C PHE A 149 7.62 -4.02 -13.03
N ALA A 150 7.66 -4.34 -11.73
CA ALA A 150 8.62 -5.28 -11.14
C ALA A 150 8.27 -6.75 -11.38
N LEU A 151 7.04 -7.09 -11.79
CA LEU A 151 6.57 -8.48 -11.92
C LEU A 151 7.47 -9.42 -12.73
N PRO A 152 8.06 -9.02 -13.86
CA PRO A 152 8.92 -9.92 -14.63
C PRO A 152 10.18 -10.32 -13.85
N LEU A 153 10.65 -9.51 -12.89
CA LEU A 153 11.76 -9.86 -11.99
C LEU A 153 11.36 -10.89 -10.92
N LEU A 154 10.07 -10.94 -10.59
CA LEU A 154 9.49 -11.84 -9.58
C LEU A 154 9.03 -13.18 -10.19
N ALA A 155 9.13 -13.33 -11.50
CA ALA A 155 8.76 -14.55 -12.21
C ALA A 155 9.92 -15.57 -12.25
N GLY A 156 10.11 -16.31 -11.15
CA GLY A 156 10.70 -17.66 -11.21
C GLY A 156 12.19 -17.80 -11.54
N GLU A 157 12.60 -19.04 -11.86
CA GLU A 157 13.98 -19.47 -12.19
C GLU A 157 14.64 -18.68 -13.34
N THR A 158 13.86 -17.88 -14.08
CA THR A 158 14.32 -17.02 -15.18
C THR A 158 14.82 -15.65 -14.73
N ALA A 159 14.54 -15.20 -13.50
CA ALA A 159 14.89 -13.87 -12.98
C ALA A 159 16.38 -13.53 -13.12
N ALA A 160 17.27 -14.52 -12.88
CA ALA A 160 18.71 -14.33 -12.99
C ALA A 160 19.19 -14.08 -14.44
N LEU A 161 18.48 -14.58 -15.45
CA LEU A 161 18.83 -14.42 -16.87
C LEU A 161 18.27 -13.12 -17.46
N ILE A 162 17.12 -12.65 -16.97
CA ILE A 162 16.40 -11.49 -17.49
C ILE A 162 16.61 -10.20 -16.69
N GLY A 163 17.36 -10.27 -15.58
CA GLY A 163 17.48 -9.20 -14.59
C GLY A 163 17.92 -7.84 -15.13
N VAL A 164 18.71 -7.81 -16.22
CA VAL A 164 19.15 -6.55 -16.86
C VAL A 164 17.97 -5.80 -17.48
N GLY A 165 17.13 -6.49 -18.27
CA GLY A 165 16.03 -5.85 -18.98
C GLY A 165 14.87 -5.49 -18.08
N ALA A 166 14.48 -6.41 -17.21
CA ALA A 166 13.40 -6.17 -16.27
C ALA A 166 13.81 -5.16 -15.17
N GLY A 167 15.09 -5.12 -14.77
CA GLY A 167 15.63 -4.07 -13.89
C GLY A 167 15.62 -2.68 -14.53
N ALA A 168 15.93 -2.59 -15.83
CA ALA A 168 15.80 -1.34 -16.57
C ALA A 168 14.34 -0.87 -16.65
N LEU A 169 13.38 -1.78 -16.82
CA LEU A 169 11.96 -1.45 -16.85
C LEU A 169 11.47 -0.93 -15.50
N LEU A 170 11.93 -1.53 -14.39
CA LEU A 170 11.62 -1.02 -13.06
C LEU A 170 12.11 0.42 -12.88
N ILE A 171 13.38 0.69 -13.21
CA ILE A 171 13.96 2.05 -13.10
C ILE A 171 13.21 3.03 -14.03
N GLY A 172 12.89 2.60 -15.25
CA GLY A 172 12.08 3.40 -16.17
C GLY A 172 10.70 3.72 -15.63
N SER A 173 10.05 2.75 -14.96
CA SER A 173 8.73 2.95 -14.35
C SER A 173 8.77 3.97 -13.22
N THR A 174 9.76 3.87 -12.33
CA THR A 174 9.84 4.76 -11.16
C THR A 174 10.12 6.18 -11.59
N THR A 175 11.07 6.39 -12.51
CA THR A 175 11.41 7.74 -13.01
C THR A 175 10.31 8.31 -13.89
N THR A 176 9.86 7.59 -14.92
CA THR A 176 8.90 8.13 -15.89
C THR A 176 7.54 8.42 -15.25
N VAL A 177 7.06 7.52 -14.38
CA VAL A 177 5.78 7.77 -13.69
C VAL A 177 5.94 8.92 -12.70
N ASN A 178 7.04 9.01 -11.95
CA ASN A 178 7.26 10.09 -11.00
C ASN A 178 7.40 11.47 -11.69
N ASP A 179 8.01 11.53 -12.87
CA ASP A 179 8.21 12.78 -13.61
C ASP A 179 6.93 13.27 -14.30
N GLN A 180 6.06 12.36 -14.73
CA GLN A 180 4.85 12.67 -15.50
C GLN A 180 3.57 12.74 -14.65
N LEU A 181 3.55 12.12 -13.47
CA LEU A 181 2.39 12.16 -12.57
C LEU A 181 2.47 13.39 -11.68
N GLU A 182 1.85 14.49 -12.12
CA GLU A 182 1.79 15.72 -11.33
C GLU A 182 0.92 15.53 -10.07
N PRO A 183 1.39 15.95 -8.88
CA PRO A 183 0.57 15.96 -7.69
C PRO A 183 -0.56 16.97 -7.87
N LEU A 184 -1.80 16.55 -7.62
CA LEU A 184 -2.93 17.46 -7.59
C LEU A 184 -2.82 18.35 -6.34
N PRO A 185 -3.25 19.63 -6.41
CA PRO A 185 -3.17 20.54 -5.28
C PRO A 185 -3.84 19.94 -4.05
N ALA A 186 -3.18 20.02 -2.90
CA ALA A 186 -3.71 19.56 -1.63
C ALA A 186 -4.93 20.40 -1.24
N THR A 187 -6.13 19.95 -1.63
CA THR A 187 -7.38 20.47 -1.11
C THR A 187 -7.93 19.47 -0.11
N ASN A 188 -8.42 19.97 1.03
CA ASN A 188 -9.26 19.16 1.90
C ASN A 188 -10.47 18.71 1.08
N ILE A 189 -10.57 17.40 0.82
CA ILE A 189 -11.73 16.83 0.16
C ILE A 189 -12.83 16.66 1.19
N LEU A 190 -13.96 17.34 0.97
CA LEU A 190 -15.08 17.44 1.91
C LEU A 190 -16.27 16.56 1.50
N SER A 191 -16.26 15.95 0.31
CA SER A 191 -17.40 15.19 -0.23
C SER A 191 -17.04 13.97 -1.08
N VAL A 192 -17.99 13.03 -1.15
CA VAL A 192 -17.92 11.83 -2.02
C VAL A 192 -17.67 12.20 -3.49
N VAL A 193 -18.34 13.26 -3.96
CA VAL A 193 -18.23 13.73 -5.36
C VAL A 193 -16.82 14.23 -5.63
N GLU A 194 -16.22 14.95 -4.70
CA GLU A 194 -14.83 15.39 -4.83
C GLU A 194 -13.86 14.20 -4.80
N MET A 195 -14.04 13.22 -3.91
CA MET A 195 -13.22 11.99 -3.93
C MET A 195 -13.31 11.27 -5.30
N GLN A 196 -14.50 11.17 -5.89
CA GLN A 196 -14.69 10.57 -7.21
C GLN A 196 -14.03 11.38 -8.33
N ASN A 197 -14.14 12.70 -8.28
CA ASN A 197 -13.48 13.59 -9.25
C ASN A 197 -11.96 13.46 -9.17
N TYR A 198 -11.40 13.43 -7.95
CA TYR A 198 -9.97 13.25 -7.72
C TYR A 198 -9.48 11.88 -8.20
N ALA A 199 -10.19 10.80 -7.84
CA ALA A 199 -9.87 9.46 -8.34
C ALA A 199 -9.93 9.37 -9.87
N SER A 200 -10.87 10.10 -10.50
CA SER A 200 -11.00 10.17 -11.95
C SER A 200 -9.83 10.93 -12.60
N GLN A 201 -9.47 12.10 -12.07
CA GLN A 201 -8.34 12.91 -12.55
C GLN A 201 -7.01 12.15 -12.43
N TYR A 202 -6.74 11.55 -11.26
CA TYR A 202 -5.50 10.81 -11.05
C TYR A 202 -5.35 9.64 -12.02
N GLY A 203 -6.41 8.89 -12.28
CA GLY A 203 -6.26 7.80 -13.24
C GLY A 203 -6.46 8.20 -14.70
N GLU A 204 -6.99 9.39 -15.02
CA GLU A 204 -6.75 10.01 -16.34
C GLU A 204 -5.27 10.31 -16.54
N SER A 205 -4.63 10.96 -15.56
CA SER A 205 -3.19 11.22 -15.58
C SER A 205 -2.37 9.92 -15.66
N THR A 206 -2.71 8.91 -14.85
CA THR A 206 -2.07 7.58 -14.88
C THR A 206 -2.18 6.92 -16.27
N ARG A 207 -3.36 6.94 -16.89
CA ARG A 207 -3.57 6.39 -18.24
C ARG A 207 -2.78 7.17 -19.28
N HIS A 208 -2.72 8.49 -19.17
CA HIS A 208 -1.94 9.32 -20.08
C HIS A 208 -0.45 8.98 -19.98
N THR A 209 0.11 8.95 -18.77
CA THR A 209 1.51 8.55 -18.48
C THR A 209 1.83 7.17 -19.04
N LEU A 210 1.00 6.15 -18.80
CA LEU A 210 1.22 4.80 -19.33
C LEU A 210 1.19 4.77 -20.86
N SER A 211 0.24 5.49 -21.48
CA SER A 211 0.13 5.57 -22.94
C SER A 211 1.30 6.31 -23.57
N GLU A 212 1.76 7.40 -22.96
CA GLU A 212 2.92 8.16 -23.42
C GLU A 212 4.19 7.33 -23.28
N TRP A 213 4.42 6.70 -22.14
CA TRP A 213 5.59 5.87 -21.91
C TRP A 213 5.66 4.68 -22.86
N ALA A 214 4.55 3.98 -23.09
CA ALA A 214 4.47 2.92 -24.08
C ALA A 214 4.80 3.44 -25.49
N ASN A 215 4.25 4.59 -25.88
CA ASN A 215 4.51 5.19 -27.19
C ASN A 215 5.99 5.58 -27.36
N THR A 216 6.60 6.24 -26.37
CA THR A 216 8.04 6.57 -26.33
C THR A 216 8.89 5.30 -26.46
N THR A 217 8.51 4.25 -25.73
CA THR A 217 9.18 2.95 -25.75
C THR A 217 9.15 2.33 -27.16
N PHE A 218 7.97 2.17 -27.77
CA PHE A 218 7.85 1.52 -29.09
C PHE A 218 8.31 2.38 -30.26
N GLN A 219 8.48 3.70 -30.05
CA GLN A 219 9.22 4.57 -30.97
C GLN A 219 10.73 4.34 -30.91
N GLY A 220 11.26 3.70 -29.87
CA GLY A 220 12.70 3.51 -29.65
C GLY A 220 13.38 4.73 -29.06
N GLN A 221 12.61 5.66 -28.51
CA GLN A 221 13.11 6.86 -27.86
C GLN A 221 13.55 6.58 -26.43
N LYS A 222 14.33 7.50 -25.88
CA LYS A 222 14.75 7.49 -24.48
C LYS A 222 13.60 7.99 -23.60
N ASP A 223 13.31 7.27 -22.53
CA ASP A 223 12.37 7.67 -21.49
C ASP A 223 13.00 8.68 -20.50
N GLY A 224 12.28 9.01 -19.43
CA GLY A 224 12.79 9.90 -18.37
C GLY A 224 14.04 9.37 -17.65
N SER A 225 14.33 8.07 -17.76
CA SER A 225 15.49 7.41 -17.15
C SER A 225 16.65 7.13 -18.13
N ASP A 226 16.62 7.75 -19.31
CA ASP A 226 17.58 7.54 -20.41
C ASP A 226 17.60 6.10 -20.95
N LYS A 227 16.53 5.33 -20.73
CA LYS A 227 16.36 3.95 -21.21
C LYS A 227 15.50 3.92 -22.47
N THR A 228 15.78 2.96 -23.32
CA THR A 228 15.03 2.69 -24.55
C THR A 228 14.46 1.27 -24.51
N ILE A 229 13.64 0.92 -25.50
CA ILE A 229 13.14 -0.46 -25.67
C ILE A 229 14.25 -1.51 -25.68
N LEU A 230 15.44 -1.19 -26.22
CA LEU A 230 16.59 -2.10 -26.22
C LEU A 230 17.02 -2.46 -24.79
N ASN A 231 16.91 -1.51 -23.86
CA ASN A 231 17.21 -1.78 -22.46
C ASN A 231 16.17 -2.69 -21.85
N TYR A 232 14.87 -2.48 -22.10
CA TYR A 232 13.82 -3.25 -21.43
C TYR A 232 13.71 -4.71 -21.88
N ILE A 233 14.01 -5.01 -23.15
CA ILE A 233 13.97 -6.38 -23.68
C ILE A 233 15.29 -7.14 -23.51
N ALA A 234 16.33 -6.48 -23.00
CA ALA A 234 17.66 -7.04 -22.85
C ALA A 234 17.67 -8.35 -22.04
N GLY A 235 18.55 -9.28 -22.40
CA GLY A 235 18.61 -10.61 -21.78
C GLY A 235 17.37 -11.48 -22.02
N GLY A 236 16.44 -11.06 -22.89
CA GLY A 236 15.22 -11.80 -23.20
C GLY A 236 14.11 -11.61 -22.17
N ALA A 237 14.06 -10.47 -21.47
CA ALA A 237 13.12 -10.22 -20.37
C ALA A 237 11.63 -10.43 -20.69
N PHE A 238 11.26 -10.30 -21.96
CA PHE A 238 9.89 -10.49 -22.43
C PHE A 238 9.77 -11.59 -23.47
N VAL A 239 10.78 -12.43 -23.68
CA VAL A 239 10.69 -13.44 -24.75
C VAL A 239 9.69 -14.56 -24.41
N ASP A 240 9.53 -14.89 -23.12
CA ASP A 240 8.53 -15.85 -22.62
C ASP A 240 7.26 -15.10 -22.18
N SER A 241 6.12 -15.42 -22.77
CA SER A 241 4.84 -14.79 -22.44
C SER A 241 4.29 -15.19 -21.07
N LYS A 242 4.81 -16.24 -20.42
CA LYS A 242 4.31 -16.73 -19.13
C LYS A 242 4.54 -15.78 -17.97
N VAL A 243 5.44 -14.80 -18.13
CA VAL A 243 5.73 -13.79 -17.10
C VAL A 243 4.72 -12.64 -17.11
N ILE A 244 3.77 -12.64 -18.06
CA ILE A 244 2.79 -11.56 -18.23
C ILE A 244 1.53 -11.90 -17.42
N PRO A 245 1.18 -11.11 -16.39
CA PRO A 245 -0.09 -11.25 -15.67
C PRO A 245 -1.27 -10.90 -16.58
N THR A 246 -2.44 -11.41 -16.26
CA THR A 246 -3.68 -11.03 -16.94
C THR A 246 -4.16 -9.66 -16.49
N SER A 247 -4.85 -8.92 -17.37
CA SER A 247 -5.44 -7.61 -17.01
C SER A 247 -6.40 -7.70 -15.82
N LYS A 248 -7.05 -8.85 -15.61
CA LYS A 248 -7.97 -9.09 -14.48
C LYS A 248 -7.24 -9.22 -13.15
N GLU A 249 -6.07 -9.86 -13.13
CA GLU A 249 -5.23 -9.93 -11.93
C GLU A 249 -4.73 -8.53 -11.58
N ILE A 250 -4.29 -7.76 -12.57
CA ILE A 250 -3.87 -6.37 -12.39
C ILE A 250 -5.03 -5.47 -11.91
N GLU A 251 -6.23 -5.62 -12.49
CA GLU A 251 -7.45 -4.93 -12.05
C GLU A 251 -7.70 -5.15 -10.56
N SER A 252 -7.70 -6.41 -10.14
CA SER A 252 -8.00 -6.80 -8.77
C SER A 252 -6.94 -6.25 -7.80
N PHE A 253 -5.66 -6.38 -8.17
CA PHE A 253 -4.54 -5.82 -7.42
C PHE A 253 -4.63 -4.30 -7.29
N TYR A 254 -4.79 -3.58 -8.40
CA TYR A 254 -4.83 -2.12 -8.43
C TYR A 254 -5.99 -1.59 -7.59
N LYS A 255 -7.19 -2.17 -7.73
CA LYS A 255 -8.37 -1.80 -6.95
C LYS A 255 -8.12 -1.98 -5.44
N ALA A 256 -7.60 -3.13 -5.04
CA ALA A 256 -7.33 -3.44 -3.64
C ALA A 256 -6.27 -2.51 -3.03
N GLN A 257 -5.21 -2.19 -3.78
CA GLN A 257 -4.17 -1.26 -3.33
C GLN A 257 -4.70 0.17 -3.16
N MET A 258 -5.47 0.67 -4.12
CA MET A 258 -6.06 2.01 -4.04
C MET A 258 -7.04 2.11 -2.87
N ALA A 259 -7.92 1.13 -2.69
CA ALA A 259 -8.82 1.07 -1.55
C ALA A 259 -8.05 1.02 -0.22
N SER A 260 -7.04 0.14 -0.13
CA SER A 260 -6.19 0.00 1.06
C SER A 260 -5.54 1.32 1.47
N ARG A 261 -4.85 1.99 0.53
CA ARG A 261 -4.13 3.24 0.82
C ARG A 261 -5.06 4.39 1.16
N THR A 262 -6.23 4.45 0.53
CA THR A 262 -7.29 5.42 0.86
C THR A 262 -7.78 5.25 2.30
N ILE A 263 -8.05 4.01 2.71
CA ILE A 263 -8.58 3.71 4.04
C ILE A 263 -7.46 3.85 5.09
N ASN A 264 -6.22 3.46 4.76
CA ASN A 264 -5.04 3.70 5.60
C ASN A 264 -4.88 5.19 5.93
N ALA A 265 -5.03 6.07 4.93
CA ALA A 265 -4.95 7.53 5.12
C ALA A 265 -6.04 8.08 6.06
N LYS A 266 -7.17 7.38 6.21
CA LYS A 266 -8.21 7.73 7.18
C LYS A 266 -7.94 7.14 8.56
N TRP A 267 -7.53 5.87 8.60
CA TRP A 267 -7.20 5.22 9.87
C TRP A 267 -5.98 5.85 10.53
N SER A 268 -5.03 6.38 9.75
CA SER A 268 -3.85 7.10 10.23
C SER A 268 -4.15 8.46 10.87
N THR A 269 -5.36 9.02 10.70
CA THR A 269 -5.83 10.22 11.41
C THR A 269 -6.79 9.88 12.56
N SER A 270 -7.05 8.58 12.76
CA SER A 270 -7.92 8.05 13.80
C SER A 270 -7.07 7.37 14.87
N ARG A 271 -7.69 6.99 16.00
CA ARG A 271 -7.01 6.24 17.08
C ARG A 271 -6.95 4.74 16.79
N VAL A 272 -6.51 4.40 15.58
CA VAL A 272 -6.32 3.03 15.12
C VAL A 272 -4.83 2.69 15.25
N PHE A 273 -4.52 1.57 15.87
CA PHE A 273 -3.14 1.14 16.10
C PHE A 273 -3.04 -0.37 16.22
N ILE A 274 -1.82 -0.88 16.18
CA ILE A 274 -1.49 -2.28 16.36
C ILE A 274 -0.72 -2.46 17.67
N MET A 275 -1.06 -3.48 18.45
CA MET A 275 -0.21 -3.93 19.56
C MET A 275 0.60 -5.13 19.12
N PHE A 276 1.90 -5.08 19.37
CA PHE A 276 2.82 -6.19 19.21
C PHE A 276 3.24 -6.71 20.56
N THR A 277 3.23 -8.04 20.73
CA THR A 277 3.74 -8.70 21.93
C THR A 277 4.63 -9.86 21.52
N SER A 278 5.82 -9.91 22.12
CA SER A 278 6.76 -11.02 21.91
C SER A 278 6.21 -12.30 22.53
N THR A 279 6.14 -13.34 21.70
CA THR A 279 5.69 -14.67 22.08
C THR A 279 6.18 -15.69 21.05
N LEU A 280 6.47 -16.92 21.51
CA LEU A 280 6.78 -18.05 20.63
C LEU A 280 5.52 -18.87 20.27
N ASP A 281 4.36 -18.49 20.82
CA ASP A 281 3.09 -19.17 20.59
C ASP A 281 2.40 -18.61 19.33
N GLU A 282 2.52 -19.32 18.20
CA GLU A 282 1.87 -18.96 16.93
C GLU A 282 0.33 -18.97 17.06
N ASP A 283 -0.19 -19.79 17.97
CA ASP A 283 -1.61 -19.99 18.23
C ASP A 283 -2.15 -19.08 19.33
N ASN A 284 -1.37 -18.08 19.76
CA ASN A 284 -1.80 -17.14 20.78
C ASN A 284 -3.18 -16.53 20.42
N ILE A 285 -4.05 -16.47 21.42
CA ILE A 285 -5.44 -15.99 21.34
C ILE A 285 -5.72 -14.84 22.31
N SER A 286 -4.67 -14.13 22.77
CA SER A 286 -4.87 -13.05 23.73
C SER A 286 -5.53 -11.81 23.11
N GLY A 287 -5.51 -11.71 21.77
CA GLY A 287 -6.19 -10.65 21.01
C GLY A 287 -7.18 -11.16 19.95
N PRO A 288 -7.77 -10.25 19.16
CA PRO A 288 -8.78 -10.55 18.16
C PRO A 288 -8.22 -11.40 17.01
N ASN A 289 -8.71 -12.63 16.86
CA ASN A 289 -8.20 -13.57 15.85
C ASN A 289 -8.37 -13.07 14.39
N GLN A 290 -9.35 -12.19 14.14
CA GLN A 290 -9.66 -11.65 12.80
C GLN A 290 -8.55 -10.76 12.23
N THR A 291 -7.70 -10.20 13.09
CA THR A 291 -6.59 -9.32 12.69
C THR A 291 -5.23 -9.89 13.09
N LYS A 292 -5.21 -11.08 13.68
CA LYS A 292 -3.98 -11.70 14.18
C LYS A 292 -2.99 -11.91 13.05
N TYR A 293 -1.78 -11.38 13.22
CA TYR A 293 -0.63 -11.73 12.42
C TYR A 293 0.49 -12.21 13.33
N TYR A 294 0.93 -13.45 13.16
CA TYR A 294 2.14 -13.98 13.81
C TYR A 294 3.33 -13.80 12.88
N SER A 295 4.40 -13.20 13.40
CA SER A 295 5.65 -13.02 12.67
C SER A 295 6.73 -13.88 13.31
N ARG A 296 7.21 -14.89 12.57
CA ARG A 296 8.37 -15.70 12.98
C ARG A 296 9.63 -14.86 13.10
N GLU A 297 9.79 -13.86 12.24
CA GLU A 297 10.94 -12.97 12.23
C GLU A 297 11.02 -12.12 13.50
N ASP A 298 9.88 -11.63 13.99
CA ASP A 298 9.84 -10.82 15.22
C ASP A 298 9.66 -11.67 16.48
N SER A 299 9.38 -12.97 16.32
CA SER A 299 9.01 -13.86 17.42
C SER A 299 7.87 -13.27 18.27
N GLY A 300 6.76 -12.93 17.61
CA GLY A 300 5.60 -12.37 18.30
C GLY A 300 4.35 -12.21 17.45
N VAL A 301 3.30 -11.74 18.11
CA VAL A 301 1.96 -11.54 17.52
C VAL A 301 1.62 -10.07 17.46
N TYR A 302 0.88 -9.73 16.41
CA TYR A 302 0.35 -8.40 16.14
C TYR A 302 -1.18 -8.46 16.08
N TYR A 303 -1.83 -7.47 16.69
CA TYR A 303 -3.29 -7.31 16.67
C TYR A 303 -3.68 -5.86 16.44
N LEU A 304 -4.68 -5.65 15.59
CA LEU A 304 -5.18 -4.33 15.21
C LEU A 304 -6.37 -3.91 16.08
N TYR A 305 -6.37 -2.67 16.56
CA TYR A 305 -7.38 -2.09 17.44
C TYR A 305 -7.75 -0.66 17.04
N GLN A 306 -8.93 -0.24 17.47
CA GLN A 306 -9.31 1.17 17.55
C GLN A 306 -9.64 1.52 19.01
N MET A 307 -9.07 2.61 19.53
CA MET A 307 -9.43 3.10 20.86
C MET A 307 -10.67 3.99 20.78
N HIS A 308 -11.72 3.56 21.47
CA HIS A 308 -12.93 4.34 21.69
C HIS A 308 -12.88 4.95 23.09
N GLU A 309 -13.01 6.28 23.17
CA GLU A 309 -13.24 6.96 24.44
C GLU A 309 -14.74 7.05 24.70
N GLY A 310 -15.18 6.46 25.79
CA GLY A 310 -16.53 6.59 26.30
C GLY A 310 -16.69 7.76 27.26
N ASN A 311 -17.91 7.94 27.72
CA ASN A 311 -18.22 8.91 28.76
C ASN A 311 -17.49 8.56 30.07
N ARG A 312 -17.23 9.56 30.93
CA ARG A 312 -16.63 9.38 32.27
C ARG A 312 -15.18 8.86 32.28
N MET A 313 -14.38 9.26 31.27
CA MET A 313 -13.01 8.77 31.07
C MET A 313 -12.97 7.24 31.09
N THR A 314 -13.80 6.62 30.26
CA THR A 314 -13.71 5.19 29.99
C THR A 314 -13.10 5.02 28.62
N SER A 315 -12.33 3.96 28.43
CA SER A 315 -11.78 3.62 27.12
C SER A 315 -11.93 2.14 26.89
N GLN A 316 -12.14 1.76 25.63
CA GLN A 316 -12.23 0.38 25.20
C GLN A 316 -11.45 0.23 23.90
N LEU A 317 -10.81 -0.93 23.75
CA LEU A 317 -10.19 -1.31 22.49
C LEU A 317 -11.22 -2.12 21.69
N GLY A 318 -11.74 -1.47 20.66
CA GLY A 318 -12.74 -2.03 19.78
C GLY A 318 -12.16 -2.42 18.43
N LYS A 319 -13.03 -2.98 17.62
CA LYS A 319 -12.77 -3.27 16.21
C LYS A 319 -12.70 -1.95 15.42
N PRO A 320 -11.69 -1.76 14.54
CA PRO A 320 -11.68 -0.63 13.64
C PRO A 320 -12.97 -0.50 12.81
N GLU A 321 -13.47 0.72 12.69
CA GLU A 321 -14.66 1.04 11.90
C GLU A 321 -14.48 0.58 10.45
N GLY A 322 -15.45 -0.19 9.94
CA GLY A 322 -15.45 -0.73 8.58
C GLY A 322 -14.53 -1.94 8.34
N LEU A 323 -13.92 -2.53 9.38
CA LEU A 323 -13.11 -3.74 9.20
C LEU A 323 -13.89 -4.91 8.57
N ASP A 324 -15.17 -5.09 8.92
CA ASP A 324 -16.00 -6.15 8.34
C ASP A 324 -16.24 -5.91 6.83
N ASP A 325 -16.42 -4.65 6.44
CA ASP A 325 -16.63 -4.26 5.05
C ASP A 325 -15.35 -4.48 4.22
N LEU A 326 -14.16 -4.19 4.78
CA LEU A 326 -12.86 -4.48 4.16
C LEU A 326 -12.72 -5.96 3.78
N ASN A 327 -13.09 -6.85 4.70
CA ASN A 327 -13.00 -8.29 4.51
C ASN A 327 -14.10 -8.84 3.57
N GLY A 328 -15.10 -8.02 3.24
CA GLY A 328 -16.15 -8.37 2.31
C GLY A 328 -15.66 -8.54 0.87
N THR A 329 -16.50 -9.14 0.02
CA THR A 329 -16.20 -9.44 -1.40
C THR A 329 -15.89 -8.20 -2.24
N GLN A 330 -16.25 -7.00 -1.76
CA GLN A 330 -16.02 -5.76 -2.48
C GLN A 330 -14.54 -5.39 -2.55
N PHE A 331 -13.81 -5.57 -1.44
CA PHE A 331 -12.39 -5.19 -1.35
C PHE A 331 -11.48 -6.41 -1.23
N GLY A 332 -11.92 -7.47 -0.55
CA GLY A 332 -11.12 -8.68 -0.35
C GLY A 332 -9.85 -8.43 0.47
N ILE A 333 -9.89 -7.45 1.38
CA ILE A 333 -8.75 -7.07 2.23
C ILE A 333 -9.02 -7.60 3.63
N SER A 334 -8.23 -8.57 4.08
CA SER A 334 -8.40 -9.10 5.43
C SER A 334 -7.79 -8.17 6.49
N GLY A 335 -8.28 -8.26 7.73
CA GLY A 335 -7.64 -7.57 8.86
C GLY A 335 -6.21 -8.05 9.13
N GLN A 336 -5.92 -9.30 8.75
CA GLN A 336 -4.57 -9.85 8.80
C GLN A 336 -3.65 -9.17 7.77
N ASP A 337 -4.13 -8.83 6.58
CA ASP A 337 -3.35 -8.10 5.57
C ASP A 337 -2.94 -6.72 6.08
N VAL A 338 -3.88 -5.98 6.68
CA VAL A 338 -3.60 -4.67 7.30
C VAL A 338 -2.50 -4.78 8.35
N THR A 339 -2.64 -5.79 9.22
CA THR A 339 -1.75 -6.00 10.36
C THR A 339 -0.37 -6.45 9.89
N LYS A 340 -0.31 -7.38 8.94
CA LYS A 340 0.93 -7.87 8.32
C LYS A 340 1.67 -6.74 7.60
N SER A 341 0.97 -5.98 6.77
CA SER A 341 1.53 -4.86 6.00
C SER A 341 2.12 -3.79 6.91
N SER A 342 1.38 -3.40 7.96
CA SER A 342 1.84 -2.39 8.92
C SER A 342 2.99 -2.89 9.81
N ALA A 343 2.96 -4.17 10.23
CA ALA A 343 4.05 -4.77 11.01
C ALA A 343 5.36 -4.78 10.23
N ARG A 344 5.32 -5.14 8.94
CA ARG A 344 6.48 -5.10 8.06
C ARG A 344 6.96 -3.67 7.79
N ALA A 345 6.04 -2.73 7.56
CA ALA A 345 6.39 -1.32 7.44
C ALA A 345 7.10 -0.79 8.69
N PHE A 346 6.59 -1.13 9.88
CA PHE A 346 7.22 -0.75 11.15
C PHE A 346 8.60 -1.38 11.33
N ARG A 347 8.79 -2.65 10.94
CA ARG A 347 10.11 -3.29 10.99
C ARG A 347 11.14 -2.58 10.08
N ALA A 348 10.70 -2.18 8.89
CA ALA A 348 11.58 -1.58 7.89
C ALA A 348 11.89 -0.08 8.17
N GLY A 349 10.91 0.68 8.64
CA GLY A 349 11.01 2.14 8.77
C GLY A 349 10.57 2.74 10.11
N GLY A 350 10.20 1.91 11.09
CA GLY A 350 9.60 2.38 12.34
C GLY A 350 8.33 3.21 12.09
N PHE A 351 8.23 4.36 12.76
CA PHE A 351 7.14 5.32 12.53
C PHE A 351 7.35 6.21 11.29
N ASN A 352 8.44 6.06 10.55
CA ASN A 352 8.80 6.88 9.40
C ASN A 352 9.04 6.02 8.15
N TYR A 353 8.02 5.25 7.77
CA TYR A 353 8.07 4.46 6.54
C TYR A 353 7.88 5.36 5.32
N THR A 354 8.93 5.53 4.52
CA THR A 354 8.97 6.43 3.36
C THR A 354 8.88 5.66 2.04
N GLN A 355 8.67 6.38 0.93
CA GLN A 355 8.79 5.80 -0.42
C GLN A 355 10.18 5.17 -0.66
N GLU A 356 11.25 5.79 -0.15
CA GLU A 356 12.60 5.21 -0.22
C GLU A 356 12.69 3.86 0.50
N THR A 357 12.04 3.75 1.67
CA THR A 357 11.99 2.49 2.44
C THR A 357 11.21 1.43 1.65
N GLN A 358 10.08 1.82 1.04
CA GLN A 358 9.31 0.93 0.18
C GLN A 358 10.11 0.43 -1.03
N MET A 359 10.92 1.30 -1.65
CA MET A 359 11.77 0.90 -2.76
C MET A 359 12.84 -0.11 -2.32
N LYS A 360 13.45 0.07 -1.14
CA LYS A 360 14.41 -0.90 -0.58
C LYS A 360 13.76 -2.26 -0.30
N GLU A 361 12.54 -2.28 0.22
CA GLU A 361 11.79 -3.51 0.46
C GLU A 361 11.45 -4.22 -0.87
N LEU A 362 11.09 -3.46 -1.90
CA LEU A 362 10.87 -4.00 -3.24
C LEU A 362 12.16 -4.57 -3.84
N GLU A 363 13.28 -3.86 -3.70
CA GLU A 363 14.61 -4.35 -4.09
C GLU A 363 14.98 -5.66 -3.37
N ALA A 364 14.71 -5.73 -2.07
CA ALA A 364 14.91 -6.95 -1.29
C ALA A 364 14.01 -8.10 -1.78
N ALA A 365 12.74 -7.82 -2.11
CA ALA A 365 11.83 -8.83 -2.65
C ALA A 365 12.30 -9.38 -4.00
N MET A 366 12.78 -8.53 -4.89
CA MET A 366 13.35 -8.97 -6.17
C MET A 366 14.62 -9.81 -5.99
N ALA A 367 15.42 -9.54 -4.95
CA ALA A 367 16.60 -10.34 -4.60
C ALA A 367 16.26 -11.65 -3.87
N SER A 368 14.99 -11.86 -3.50
CA SER A 368 14.57 -12.92 -2.55
C SER A 368 14.31 -14.29 -3.17
N ASN A 369 14.59 -14.48 -4.48
CA ASN A 369 14.28 -15.70 -5.24
C ASN A 369 12.81 -16.17 -5.05
N ASN A 370 11.85 -15.24 -5.11
CA ASN A 370 10.40 -15.48 -4.99
C ASN A 370 9.91 -15.92 -3.61
N THR A 371 10.70 -15.71 -2.54
CA THR A 371 10.20 -15.87 -1.17
C THR A 371 9.31 -14.69 -0.75
N LEU A 372 9.48 -13.53 -1.39
CA LEU A 372 8.65 -12.35 -1.26
C LEU A 372 8.09 -11.97 -2.64
N ASP A 373 6.76 -11.88 -2.74
CA ASP A 373 6.06 -11.45 -3.95
C ASP A 373 5.06 -10.32 -3.61
N PRO A 374 5.45 -9.05 -3.81
CA PRO A 374 4.59 -7.89 -3.58
C PRO A 374 3.22 -7.96 -4.29
N PHE A 375 3.15 -8.58 -5.45
CA PHE A 375 1.91 -8.69 -6.21
C PHE A 375 0.99 -9.74 -5.62
N ALA A 376 1.52 -10.94 -5.32
CA ALA A 376 0.75 -12.00 -4.67
C ALA A 376 0.33 -11.63 -3.24
N GLU A 377 1.13 -10.84 -2.53
CA GLU A 377 0.76 -10.35 -1.19
C GLU A 377 -0.32 -9.28 -1.21
N GLY A 378 -0.49 -8.55 -2.32
CA GLY A 378 -1.55 -7.56 -2.47
C GLY A 378 -1.57 -6.56 -1.32
N ALA A 379 -2.72 -6.43 -0.65
CA ALA A 379 -2.89 -5.50 0.47
C ALA A 379 -2.00 -5.81 1.69
N GLY A 380 -1.47 -7.03 1.80
CA GLY A 380 -0.54 -7.45 2.85
C GLY A 380 0.91 -7.04 2.61
N TRP A 381 1.23 -6.47 1.44
CA TRP A 381 2.58 -6.02 1.09
C TRP A 381 3.06 -4.86 1.99
N SER A 382 4.36 -4.82 2.29
CA SER A 382 4.97 -3.82 3.18
C SER A 382 4.68 -2.38 2.72
N GLY A 383 4.09 -1.57 3.60
CA GLY A 383 3.82 -0.15 3.33
C GLY A 383 2.55 0.14 2.53
N THR A 384 1.75 -0.86 2.18
CA THR A 384 0.37 -0.62 1.73
C THR A 384 -0.47 -0.06 2.88
N TRP A 385 -0.26 -0.58 4.08
CA TRP A 385 -0.75 -0.04 5.35
C TRP A 385 0.44 0.36 6.22
N THR A 386 0.25 1.43 6.99
CA THR A 386 1.27 2.01 7.87
C THR A 386 0.66 2.37 9.22
N ILE A 387 -0.22 1.51 9.73
CA ILE A 387 -0.88 1.72 11.02
C ILE A 387 0.18 1.66 12.14
N PRO A 388 0.20 2.63 13.07
CA PRO A 388 1.20 2.67 14.14
C PRO A 388 1.24 1.40 14.98
N VAL A 389 2.44 0.90 15.25
CA VAL A 389 2.67 -0.28 16.10
C VAL A 389 3.22 0.15 17.46
N CYS A 390 2.59 -0.30 18.54
CA CYS A 390 3.17 -0.27 19.88
C CYS A 390 3.79 -1.64 20.19
N ASP A 391 5.12 -1.69 20.27
CA ASP A 391 5.85 -2.86 20.78
C ASP A 391 5.75 -2.90 22.30
N THR A 392 4.93 -3.80 22.85
CA THR A 392 4.76 -3.97 24.31
C THR A 392 5.79 -4.94 24.92
N GLY A 393 6.70 -5.45 24.10
CA GLY A 393 7.72 -6.43 24.46
C GLY A 393 7.10 -7.69 25.05
N LYS A 394 7.49 -8.01 26.29
CA LYS A 394 7.02 -9.19 27.02
C LYS A 394 5.69 -8.97 27.77
N TYR A 395 5.19 -7.73 27.81
CA TYR A 395 3.97 -7.42 28.55
C TYR A 395 2.78 -7.61 27.63
N ASP A 396 2.01 -8.69 27.85
CA ASP A 396 0.82 -8.97 27.05
C ASP A 396 -0.32 -8.03 27.45
N TRP A 397 -0.50 -6.98 26.64
CA TRP A 397 -1.61 -6.04 26.74
C TRP A 397 -2.70 -6.31 25.71
N ASN A 398 -2.59 -7.39 24.95
CA ASN A 398 -3.63 -7.79 24.01
C ASN A 398 -4.91 -8.16 24.76
N VAL A 399 -6.02 -7.91 24.07
CA VAL A 399 -7.36 -8.10 24.62
C VAL A 399 -8.34 -8.39 23.49
N GLN A 400 -9.44 -9.08 23.76
CA GLN A 400 -10.51 -9.20 22.77
C GLN A 400 -11.20 -7.84 22.57
N TYR A 401 -11.80 -7.66 21.39
CA TYR A 401 -12.57 -6.45 21.10
C TYR A 401 -13.67 -6.23 22.14
N ASP A 402 -13.83 -4.97 22.52
CA ASP A 402 -14.87 -4.47 23.42
C ASP A 402 -14.84 -5.11 24.82
N ASP A 403 -13.68 -5.64 25.24
CA ASP A 403 -13.47 -6.09 26.61
C ASP A 403 -13.59 -4.91 27.59
N SER A 404 -14.68 -4.94 28.37
CA SER A 404 -15.02 -3.91 29.35
C SER A 404 -14.67 -4.32 30.79
N THR A 405 -13.82 -5.34 31.00
CA THR A 405 -13.44 -5.82 32.34
C THR A 405 -12.71 -4.74 33.15
N LEU A 406 -11.96 -3.87 32.48
CA LEU A 406 -11.29 -2.73 33.07
C LEU A 406 -12.00 -1.43 32.66
N ARG A 407 -12.14 -0.49 33.61
CA ARG A 407 -12.75 0.83 33.37
C ARG A 407 -12.13 1.57 32.19
N TYR A 408 -10.83 1.41 31.99
CA TYR A 408 -10.05 2.06 30.93
C TYR A 408 -9.65 1.08 29.81
N GLY A 409 -10.16 -0.16 29.81
CA GLY A 409 -9.66 -1.22 28.93
C GLY A 409 -8.18 -1.56 29.22
N ARG A 410 -7.58 -2.39 28.38
CA ARG A 410 -6.11 -2.53 28.31
C ARG A 410 -5.58 -1.50 27.33
N LEU A 411 -4.57 -0.71 27.71
CA LEU A 411 -4.06 0.38 26.87
C LEU A 411 -2.56 0.19 26.58
N PRO A 412 -2.06 0.61 25.41
CA PRO A 412 -0.65 0.55 25.04
C PRO A 412 0.19 1.62 25.77
N CYS A 413 0.46 1.41 27.06
CA CYS A 413 1.03 2.42 27.97
C CYS A 413 2.56 2.57 27.98
N CYS A 414 3.28 1.71 27.28
CA CYS A 414 4.73 1.60 27.24
C CYS A 414 5.07 0.90 25.93
N CYS A 415 5.57 1.67 24.96
CA CYS A 415 5.93 1.15 23.66
C CYS A 415 7.45 1.20 23.49
N GLY A 416 8.00 0.15 22.89
CA GLY A 416 9.42 -0.03 22.67
C GLY A 416 10.20 -0.36 23.94
N GLU A 417 11.51 -0.56 23.77
CA GLU A 417 12.40 -0.94 24.86
C GLU A 417 12.41 0.14 25.95
N ASN A 418 12.03 -0.23 27.17
CA ASN A 418 11.91 0.69 28.32
C ASN A 418 10.97 1.89 28.06
N CYS A 419 9.92 1.71 27.26
CA CYS A 419 8.92 2.72 26.94
C CYS A 419 9.45 3.93 26.12
N LYS A 420 10.63 3.83 25.51
CA LYS A 420 11.27 4.95 24.79
C LYS A 420 10.48 5.45 23.60
N ASP A 421 9.72 4.57 22.96
CA ASP A 421 8.97 4.87 21.73
C ASP A 421 7.55 5.37 22.01
N THR A 422 7.14 5.39 23.28
CA THR A 422 5.76 5.72 23.71
C THR A 422 5.31 7.09 23.20
N LYS A 423 6.16 8.12 23.28
CA LYS A 423 5.83 9.46 22.77
C LYS A 423 5.55 9.44 21.27
N ALA A 424 6.46 8.86 20.49
CA ALA A 424 6.33 8.80 19.04
C ALA A 424 5.09 8.01 18.65
N PHE A 425 4.85 6.86 19.28
CA PHE A 425 3.64 6.07 19.11
C PHE A 425 2.37 6.88 19.39
N VAL A 426 2.30 7.56 20.53
CA VAL A 426 1.14 8.36 20.93
C VAL A 426 0.84 9.48 19.93
N GLU A 427 1.89 10.11 19.39
CA GLU A 427 1.80 11.13 18.36
C GLU A 427 1.22 10.56 17.06
N VAL A 428 1.82 9.49 16.52
CA VAL A 428 1.38 8.92 15.24
C VAL A 428 0.06 8.15 15.33
N ALA A 429 -0.33 7.67 16.51
CA ALA A 429 -1.61 7.00 16.76
C ALA A 429 -2.76 7.97 17.11
N ASN A 430 -2.53 9.29 17.03
CA ASN A 430 -3.52 10.34 17.34
C ASN A 430 -4.12 10.23 18.75
N ILE A 431 -3.30 9.81 19.73
CA ILE A 431 -3.70 9.67 21.14
C ILE A 431 -3.40 10.95 21.93
N VAL A 432 -2.59 11.87 21.38
CA VAL A 432 -2.21 13.15 22.01
C VAL A 432 -3.43 13.88 22.59
N GLY A 433 -3.29 14.34 23.84
CA GLY A 433 -4.34 15.07 24.55
C GLY A 433 -5.41 14.20 25.21
N SER A 434 -5.43 12.88 24.98
CA SER A 434 -6.34 11.97 25.66
C SER A 434 -6.01 11.87 27.16
N GLN A 435 -6.82 12.51 28.00
CA GLN A 435 -6.71 12.39 29.46
C GLN A 435 -7.14 11.00 29.94
N THR A 436 -8.07 10.35 29.23
CA THR A 436 -8.48 8.97 29.53
C THR A 436 -7.31 8.01 29.40
N PHE A 437 -6.52 8.15 28.33
CA PHE A 437 -5.35 7.32 28.06
C PHE A 437 -4.31 7.44 29.17
N LEU A 438 -3.89 8.66 29.51
CA LEU A 438 -2.93 8.87 30.60
C LEU A 438 -3.43 8.29 31.93
N ARG A 439 -4.75 8.34 32.19
CA ARG A 439 -5.32 7.82 33.44
C ARG A 439 -5.28 6.31 33.46
N GLY A 440 -5.71 5.70 32.36
CA GLY A 440 -5.67 4.26 32.17
C GLY A 440 -4.25 3.75 32.35
N CYS A 441 -3.27 4.43 31.77
CA CYS A 441 -1.87 4.06 31.90
C CYS A 441 -1.30 4.24 33.29
N TYR A 442 -1.64 5.32 33.99
CA TYR A 442 -1.26 5.47 35.40
C TYR A 442 -1.79 4.30 36.25
N GLU A 443 -3.06 3.92 36.10
CA GLU A 443 -3.67 2.84 36.88
C GLU A 443 -3.13 1.45 36.49
N GLN A 444 -2.86 1.21 35.20
CA GLN A 444 -2.36 -0.07 34.68
C GLN A 444 -0.88 -0.31 34.98
N LEU A 445 -0.06 0.75 35.02
CA LEU A 445 1.37 0.65 35.32
C LEU A 445 1.67 0.59 36.82
N LYS A 446 0.80 1.16 37.67
CA LYS A 446 0.95 1.12 39.14
C LYS A 446 1.27 -0.27 39.74
N PRO A 447 0.63 -1.37 39.33
CA PRO A 447 0.97 -2.71 39.84
C PRO A 447 2.23 -3.34 39.21
N LEU A 448 2.77 -2.78 38.13
CA LEU A 448 3.90 -3.37 37.40
C LEU A 448 5.24 -2.92 37.99
N ALA A 449 5.97 -3.86 38.60
CA ALA A 449 7.30 -3.60 39.11
C ALA A 449 8.27 -3.28 37.95
N GLY A 450 8.99 -2.16 38.05
CA GLY A 450 10.05 -1.78 37.11
C GLY A 450 9.63 -0.83 35.98
N ILE A 451 8.35 -0.47 35.88
CA ILE A 451 7.87 0.59 34.98
C ILE A 451 7.26 1.70 35.83
N ASP A 452 7.80 2.91 35.68
CA ASP A 452 7.35 4.08 36.43
C ASP A 452 6.68 5.06 35.47
N PHE A 453 5.37 5.26 35.65
CA PHE A 453 4.57 6.16 34.80
C PHE A 453 5.18 7.56 34.71
N GLU A 454 5.76 8.08 35.80
CA GLU A 454 6.32 9.44 35.82
C GLU A 454 7.60 9.58 34.98
N LYS A 455 8.23 8.46 34.61
CA LYS A 455 9.44 8.43 33.78
C LYS A 455 9.14 8.22 32.29
N ILE A 456 7.90 7.93 31.92
CA ILE A 456 7.51 7.71 30.53
C ILE A 456 7.15 9.06 29.91
N ASP A 457 7.80 9.40 28.79
CA ASP A 457 7.40 10.55 27.98
C ASP A 457 6.26 10.13 27.05
N TYR A 458 5.08 10.72 27.28
CA TYR A 458 3.91 10.55 26.42
C TYR A 458 3.77 11.71 25.41
N GLY A 459 4.66 12.71 25.43
CA GLY A 459 4.57 13.90 24.58
C GLY A 459 3.55 14.95 25.04
N TYR A 460 2.70 14.64 26.01
CA TYR A 460 1.77 15.57 26.65
C TYR A 460 1.59 15.24 28.13
N LYS A 461 1.08 16.20 28.91
CA LYS A 461 0.96 16.08 30.36
C LYS A 461 -0.50 15.95 30.81
N TRP A 462 -0.65 15.40 32.00
CA TRP A 462 -1.93 15.34 32.70
C TRP A 462 -2.43 16.75 33.03
N GLU A 463 -3.63 17.09 32.58
CA GLU A 463 -4.28 18.36 32.90
C GLU A 463 -5.41 18.14 33.90
N MET A 464 -5.19 18.50 35.17
CA MET A 464 -6.26 18.50 36.19
C MET A 464 -7.14 19.73 36.04
N THR A 465 -8.04 19.73 35.07
CA THR A 465 -9.18 20.64 35.06
C THR A 465 -10.29 20.09 35.96
N PHE A 466 -11.17 20.98 36.47
CA PHE A 466 -12.33 20.54 37.24
C PHE A 466 -13.21 19.56 36.45
N GLN A 467 -13.32 19.75 35.12
CA GLN A 467 -14.08 18.86 34.23
C GLN A 467 -13.47 17.45 34.18
N VAL A 468 -12.15 17.34 34.02
CA VAL A 468 -11.44 16.05 34.04
C VAL A 468 -11.58 15.39 35.42
N ALA A 469 -11.38 16.14 36.50
CA ALA A 469 -11.57 15.63 37.86
C ALA A 469 -13.01 15.13 38.09
N TRP A 470 -14.00 15.92 37.68
CA TRP A 470 -15.42 15.57 37.74
C TRP A 470 -15.69 14.27 36.99
N LEU A 471 -15.21 14.14 35.75
CA LEU A 471 -15.38 12.93 34.94
C LEU A 471 -14.69 11.69 35.55
N GLY A 472 -13.67 11.88 36.38
CA GLY A 472 -12.94 10.78 37.05
C GLY A 472 -13.62 10.28 38.32
N TRP A 473 -14.33 11.16 39.02
CA TRP A 473 -14.99 10.88 40.29
C TRP A 473 -16.06 9.79 40.21
N SER A 474 -16.19 9.03 41.30
CA SER A 474 -17.30 8.10 41.49
C SER A 474 -18.63 8.86 41.66
N ASP A 475 -19.74 8.17 41.40
CA ASP A 475 -21.08 8.77 41.53
C ASP A 475 -21.33 9.30 42.95
N GLY A 476 -20.76 8.67 43.98
CA GLY A 476 -20.83 9.15 45.37
C GLY A 476 -20.09 10.47 45.61
N ILE A 477 -18.88 10.64 45.06
CA ILE A 477 -18.12 11.90 45.21
C ILE A 477 -18.84 13.03 44.47
N ARG A 478 -19.34 12.78 43.26
CA ARG A 478 -20.13 13.76 42.51
C ARG A 478 -21.39 14.15 43.27
N ALA A 479 -22.17 13.17 43.75
CA ALA A 479 -23.36 13.44 44.55
C ALA A 479 -23.03 14.29 45.78
N GLY A 480 -21.94 13.96 46.49
CA GLY A 480 -21.46 14.75 47.62
C GLY A 480 -21.11 16.19 47.25
N VAL A 481 -20.43 16.43 46.13
CA VAL A 481 -20.10 17.78 45.66
C VAL A 481 -21.33 18.54 45.18
N VAL A 482 -22.25 17.91 44.45
CA VAL A 482 -23.53 18.53 44.06
C VAL A 482 -24.33 18.93 45.30
N ILE A 483 -24.49 18.03 46.27
CA ILE A 483 -25.20 18.31 47.53
C ILE A 483 -24.50 19.44 48.28
N GLY A 484 -23.17 19.41 48.38
CA GLY A 484 -22.38 20.46 49.00
C GLY A 484 -22.56 21.83 48.33
N MET A 485 -22.59 21.88 47.00
CA MET A 485 -22.86 23.11 46.24
C MET A 485 -24.29 23.63 46.43
N ILE A 486 -25.29 22.74 46.44
CA ILE A 486 -26.70 23.11 46.66
C ILE A 486 -26.87 23.66 48.08
N VAL A 487 -26.40 22.93 49.10
CA VAL A 487 -26.53 23.32 50.50
C VAL A 487 -25.76 24.62 50.75
N GLY A 488 -24.49 24.70 50.32
CA GLY A 488 -23.67 25.90 50.45
C GLY A 488 -24.27 27.10 49.73
N GLY A 489 -24.80 26.91 48.52
CA GLY A 489 -25.50 27.94 47.75
C GLY A 489 -26.75 28.44 48.46
N THR A 490 -27.60 27.54 48.97
CA THR A 490 -28.82 27.94 49.71
C THR A 490 -28.51 28.68 51.00
N VAL A 491 -27.43 28.33 51.71
CA VAL A 491 -27.00 29.05 52.93
C VAL A 491 -26.54 30.45 52.59
N VAL A 492 -25.73 30.63 51.55
CA VAL A 492 -25.26 31.95 51.10
C VAL A 492 -26.42 32.81 50.60
N PHE A 493 -27.35 32.25 49.83
CA PHE A 493 -28.52 32.96 49.33
C PHE A 493 -29.48 33.37 50.47
N GLY A 494 -29.68 32.48 51.44
CA GLY A 494 -30.45 32.77 52.65
C GLY A 494 -29.83 33.88 53.51
N LEU A 495 -28.50 33.87 53.67
CA LEU A 495 -27.78 34.94 54.38
C LEU A 495 -27.86 36.28 53.63
N LEU A 496 -27.74 36.27 52.30
CA LEU A 496 -27.92 37.48 51.47
C LEU A 496 -29.35 38.04 51.57
N LEU A 497 -30.37 37.18 51.54
CA LEU A 497 -31.77 37.59 51.75
C LEU A 497 -32.00 38.17 53.15
N CYS A 498 -31.45 37.56 54.19
CA CYS A 498 -31.52 38.10 55.56
C CYS A 498 -30.79 39.45 55.68
N CYS A 499 -29.63 39.62 55.04
CA CYS A 499 -28.92 40.90 55.01
C CYS A 499 -29.67 41.96 54.20
N CYS A 500 -30.29 41.62 53.07
CA CYS A 500 -31.12 42.55 52.30
C CYS A 500 -32.40 42.97 53.07
N CYS A 501 -33.03 42.06 53.81
CA CYS A 501 -34.15 42.39 54.69
C CYS A 501 -33.73 43.30 55.87
N ALA A 502 -32.50 43.20 56.35
CA ALA A 502 -31.98 44.07 57.42
C ALA A 502 -31.54 45.47 56.95
N ILE A 503 -31.40 45.69 55.63
CA ILE A 503 -31.02 46.99 55.05
C ILE A 503 -32.25 47.78 54.53
N LEU A 504 -33.37 47.10 54.30
CA LEU A 504 -34.62 47.69 53.77
C LEU A 504 -35.73 47.90 54.82
N GLY A 505 -35.49 47.57 56.09
CA GLY A 505 -36.35 47.91 57.23
C GLY A 505 -35.63 48.86 58.17
#